data_AF-A0A6L2PNW9-F1
#
_entry.id   AF-A0A6L2PNW9-F1
#
_cell.length_a   1.000
_cell.length_b   1.000
_cell.length_c   1.000
_cell.angle_alpha   90.00
_cell.angle_beta   90.00
_cell.angle_gamma   90.00
#
_symmetry.space_group_name_H-M   'P 1'
#
loop_
_entity.id
_entity.type
_entity.pdbx_description
1 polymer ?
#
loop_
_entity_poly.entity_id
_entity_poly.type
_entity_poly.pdbx_seq_one_letter_code
_entity_poly.pdbx_strand_id
1 'polypeptide(L)'
;MTLLENINPKLYRKCDEREITPEEEDDNVVDPFDSREVFDMIRGINDPEHPLTLEELNVVDQSLIETTITRPHLPIHVGFQGAVIRAALSSLRSA
;
A
#
# COMPACT_ATOMS: atom_id res chain seq x y z
N MET A 1 -33.17 -12.03 8.50
CA MET A 1 -32.16 -11.66 9.50
C MET A 1 -30.80 -11.83 8.85
N THR A 2 -30.20 -10.73 8.39
CA THR A 2 -28.85 -10.76 7.80
C THR A 2 -27.86 -10.94 8.94
N LEU A 3 -27.17 -12.08 8.98
CA LEU A 3 -26.02 -12.27 9.88
C LEU A 3 -25.06 -11.11 9.63
N LEU A 4 -24.82 -10.31 10.67
CA LEU A 4 -23.72 -9.36 10.68
C LEU A 4 -22.46 -10.22 10.85
N GLU A 5 -21.93 -10.72 9.74
CA GLU A 5 -20.66 -11.44 9.74
C GLU A 5 -19.60 -10.45 10.23
N ASN A 6 -19.14 -10.68 11.46
CA ASN A 6 -17.92 -10.09 11.98
C ASN A 6 -16.76 -10.71 11.18
N ILE A 7 -16.56 -10.22 9.95
CA ILE A 7 -15.39 -10.59 9.16
C ILE A 7 -14.22 -10.00 9.90
N ASN A 8 -13.54 -10.86 10.67
CA ASN A 8 -12.28 -10.52 11.30
C ASN A 8 -11.39 -9.90 10.22
N PRO A 9 -10.84 -8.68 10.40
CA PRO A 9 -10.07 -8.04 9.36
C PRO A 9 -8.94 -8.99 8.95
N LYS A 10 -8.95 -9.37 7.67
CA LYS A 10 -7.90 -10.21 7.11
C LYS A 10 -6.65 -9.35 7.07
N LEU A 11 -5.77 -9.53 8.06
CA LEU A 11 -4.48 -8.84 8.09
C LEU A 11 -3.57 -9.47 7.04
N TYR A 12 -3.04 -8.63 6.17
CA TYR A 12 -2.08 -9.06 5.16
C TYR A 12 -0.67 -8.93 5.71
N ARG A 13 0.17 -9.91 5.39
CA ARG A 13 1.59 -9.86 5.76
C ARG A 13 2.24 -8.73 4.96
N LYS A 14 2.98 -7.87 5.65
CA LYS A 14 3.82 -6.85 5.01
C LYS A 14 4.85 -7.49 4.09
N CYS A 15 5.10 -6.87 2.95
CA CYS A 15 6.25 -7.14 2.11
C CYS A 15 7.52 -6.91 2.93
N ASP A 16 8.51 -7.79 2.75
CA ASP A 16 9.82 -7.61 3.40
C ASP A 16 10.52 -6.36 2.80
N GLU A 17 11.51 -5.80 3.51
CA GLU A 17 12.31 -4.68 3.01
C GLU A 17 13.05 -5.08 1.73
N ARG A 18 13.26 -4.12 0.81
CA ARG A 18 14.05 -4.36 -0.40
C ARG A 18 15.52 -4.20 -0.11
N GLU A 19 16.37 -4.96 -0.79
CA GLU A 19 17.80 -4.70 -0.81
C GLU A 19 18.08 -3.51 -1.74
N ILE A 20 18.92 -2.58 -1.27
CA ILE A 20 19.43 -1.48 -2.09
C ILE A 20 20.66 -1.98 -2.82
N THR A 21 20.66 -1.79 -4.14
CA THR A 21 21.77 -2.19 -5.01
C THR A 21 22.85 -1.11 -5.03
N PRO A 22 24.13 -1.48 -5.18
CA PRO A 22 25.22 -0.50 -5.28
C PRO A 22 25.03 0.52 -6.40
N GLU A 23 24.35 0.13 -7.48
CA GLU A 23 24.04 0.99 -8.62
C GLU A 23 23.04 2.10 -8.27
N GLU A 24 22.10 1.86 -7.34
CA GLU A 24 21.16 2.88 -6.84
C GLU A 24 21.85 3.91 -5.93
N GLU A 25 23.01 3.57 -5.36
CA GLU A 25 23.83 4.48 -4.56
C GLU A 25 24.89 5.24 -5.39
N ASP A 26 25.02 4.94 -6.69
CA ASP A 26 25.98 5.61 -7.58
C ASP A 26 25.31 6.79 -8.31
N ASP A 27 25.63 8.02 -7.87
CA ASP A 27 25.16 9.27 -8.47
C ASP A 27 25.48 9.42 -9.99
N ASN A 28 26.41 8.61 -10.53
CA ASN A 28 26.75 8.61 -11.96
C ASN A 28 25.85 7.68 -12.78
N VAL A 29 25.04 6.86 -12.14
CA VAL A 29 24.10 5.94 -12.76
C VAL A 29 22.72 6.58 -12.77
N VAL A 30 22.01 6.46 -13.90
CA VAL A 30 20.63 6.92 -13.98
C VAL A 30 19.75 5.89 -13.30
N ASP A 31 19.12 6.27 -12.20
CA ASP A 31 18.15 5.47 -11.47
C ASP A 31 16.71 5.94 -11.76
N PRO A 32 15.93 5.18 -12.57
CA PRO A 32 14.57 5.54 -12.89
C PRO A 32 13.56 4.94 -11.90
N PHE A 33 12.56 5.74 -11.49
CA PHE A 33 11.51 5.27 -10.58
C PHE A 33 10.82 3.99 -11.04
N ASP A 34 10.79 3.00 -10.15
CA ASP A 34 10.09 1.74 -10.36
C ASP A 34 8.82 1.61 -9.51
N SER A 35 8.04 0.55 -9.75
CA SER A 35 6.82 0.30 -9.00
C SER A 35 7.07 -0.02 -7.53
N ARG A 36 8.24 -0.57 -7.20
CA ARG A 36 8.61 -0.95 -5.84
C ARG A 36 8.91 0.28 -4.99
N GLU A 37 9.61 1.26 -5.53
CA GLU A 37 9.90 2.52 -4.85
C GLU A 37 8.63 3.26 -4.50
N VAL A 38 7.73 3.40 -5.47
CA VAL A 38 6.44 4.06 -5.27
C VAL A 38 5.61 3.28 -4.24
N PHE A 39 5.64 1.94 -4.27
CA PHE A 39 4.98 1.12 -3.26
C PHE A 39 5.55 1.39 -1.86
N ASP A 40 6.87 1.39 -1.72
CA ASP A 40 7.54 1.62 -0.43
C ASP A 40 7.27 3.03 0.12
N MET A 41 7.03 4.02 -0.74
CA MET A 41 6.59 5.36 -0.33
C MET A 41 5.17 5.40 0.26
N ILE A 42 4.23 4.57 -0.23
CA ILE A 42 2.81 4.67 0.12
C ILE A 42 2.32 3.56 1.08
N ARG A 43 3.02 2.42 1.15
CA ARG A 43 2.63 1.24 1.97
C ARG A 43 2.46 1.53 3.46
N GLY A 44 3.22 2.50 3.97
CA GLY A 44 3.25 2.90 5.38
C GLY A 44 2.22 3.97 5.75
N ILE A 45 1.45 4.49 4.79
CA ILE A 45 0.39 5.46 5.05
C ILE A 45 -0.65 4.79 5.95
N ASN A 46 -1.01 5.46 7.05
CA ASN A 46 -2.08 5.00 7.93
C ASN A 46 -3.43 5.30 7.31
N ASP A 47 -4.35 4.36 7.44
CA ASP A 47 -5.73 4.59 7.08
C ASP A 47 -6.36 5.66 8.01
N PRO A 48 -7.15 6.61 7.50
CA PRO A 48 -7.75 7.66 8.33
C PRO A 48 -8.83 7.14 9.29
N GLU A 49 -9.39 5.96 9.05
CA GLU A 49 -10.45 5.34 9.86
C GLU A 49 -9.93 4.20 10.75
N HIS A 50 -8.74 3.65 10.44
CA HIS A 50 -8.18 2.47 11.10
C HIS A 50 -6.72 2.68 11.55
N PRO A 51 -6.29 2.06 12.66
CA PRO A 51 -4.91 2.17 13.17
C PRO A 51 -3.91 1.28 12.40
N LEU A 52 -4.24 0.89 11.16
CA LEU A 52 -3.45 -0.02 10.31
C LEU A 52 -2.98 0.73 9.06
N THR A 53 -1.90 0.24 8.44
CA THR A 53 -1.39 0.83 7.20
C THR A 53 -2.18 0.36 5.98
N LEU A 54 -2.09 1.11 4.88
CA LEU A 54 -2.72 0.74 3.61
C LEU A 54 -2.25 -0.65 3.10
N GLU A 55 -1.00 -1.01 3.38
CA GLU A 55 -0.47 -2.35 3.08
C GLU A 55 -1.11 -3.44 3.97
N GLU A 56 -1.20 -3.22 5.27
CA GLU A 56 -1.81 -4.17 6.22
C GLU A 56 -3.28 -4.44 5.89
N LEU A 57 -3.95 -3.45 5.30
CA LEU A 57 -5.33 -3.51 4.84
C LEU A 57 -5.47 -3.94 3.38
N ASN A 58 -4.37 -4.20 2.67
CA ASN A 58 -4.35 -4.57 1.24
C ASN A 58 -5.10 -3.55 0.36
N VAL A 59 -5.08 -2.27 0.77
CA VAL A 59 -5.59 -1.13 0.00
C VAL A 59 -4.63 -0.79 -1.15
N VAL A 60 -3.33 -0.98 -0.91
CA VAL A 60 -2.26 -0.81 -1.91
C VAL A 60 -1.49 -2.11 -2.09
N ASP A 61 -1.05 -2.36 -3.32
CA ASP A 61 -0.22 -3.50 -3.71
C ASP A 61 0.73 -3.07 -4.83
N GLN A 62 1.97 -3.58 -4.83
CA GLN A 62 2.97 -3.22 -5.83
C GLN A 62 2.51 -3.52 -7.28
N SER A 63 1.74 -4.59 -7.49
CA SER A 63 1.23 -4.97 -8.82
C SER A 63 0.20 -4.00 -9.40
N LEU A 64 -0.33 -3.09 -8.57
CA LEU A 64 -1.29 -2.06 -8.98
C LEU A 64 -0.61 -0.71 -9.27
N ILE A 65 0.71 -0.67 -9.29
CA ILE A 65 1.48 0.53 -9.54
C ILE A 65 2.12 0.44 -10.92
N GLU A 66 1.78 1.40 -11.77
CA GLU A 66 2.29 1.51 -13.14
C GLU A 66 3.18 2.75 -13.27
N THR A 67 4.46 2.51 -13.56
CA THR A 67 5.45 3.56 -13.85
C THR A 67 5.70 3.64 -15.37
N THR A 68 5.37 4.78 -15.98
CA THR A 68 5.68 5.02 -17.40
C THR A 68 6.92 5.90 -17.52
N ILE A 69 8.08 5.29 -17.79
CA ILE A 69 9.40 5.96 -17.78
C ILE A 69 9.80 6.49 -19.17
N THR A 70 8.92 6.38 -20.17
CA THR A 70 9.23 6.73 -21.57
C THR A 70 9.57 8.21 -21.78
N ARG A 71 9.14 9.12 -20.88
CA ARG A 71 9.52 10.54 -20.92
C ARG A 71 9.67 11.10 -19.51
N PRO A 72 10.62 12.01 -19.28
CA PRO A 72 10.64 12.79 -18.04
C PRO A 72 9.30 13.53 -17.90
N HIS A 73 8.72 13.52 -16.70
CA HIS A 73 7.43 14.14 -16.33
C HIS A 73 6.14 13.38 -16.66
N LEU A 74 6.18 12.11 -17.04
CA LEU A 74 4.94 11.32 -17.11
C LEU A 74 4.41 11.02 -15.70
N PRO A 75 3.08 11.01 -15.51
CA PRO A 75 2.48 10.69 -14.23
C PRO A 75 2.68 9.21 -13.88
N ILE A 76 2.79 8.93 -12.58
CA ILE A 76 2.76 7.58 -12.03
C ILE A 76 1.31 7.24 -11.70
N HIS A 77 0.87 6.07 -12.14
CA HIS A 77 -0.48 5.58 -11.89
C HIS A 77 -0.46 4.61 -10.71
N VAL A 78 -1.27 4.89 -9.68
CA VAL A 78 -1.40 4.05 -8.48
C VAL A 78 -2.85 3.60 -8.36
N GLY A 79 -3.08 2.30 -8.48
CA GLY A 79 -4.38 1.67 -8.24
C GLY A 79 -4.58 1.36 -6.76
N PHE A 80 -5.75 1.73 -6.23
CA PHE A 80 -6.15 1.41 -4.86
C PHE A 80 -7.28 0.38 -4.90
N GLN A 81 -7.14 -0.71 -4.14
CA GLN A 81 -8.24 -1.64 -3.91
C GLN A 81 -9.22 -0.98 -2.94
N GLY A 82 -10.49 -0.93 -3.32
CA GLY A 82 -11.53 -0.46 -2.42
C GLY A 82 -11.64 -1.40 -1.22
N ALA A 83 -11.11 -1.01 -0.07
CA ALA A 83 -11.29 -1.77 1.14
C ALA A 83 -12.73 -1.53 1.64
N VAL A 84 -13.56 -2.58 1.59
CA VAL A 84 -14.83 -2.60 2.31
C VAL A 84 -14.52 -2.80 3.78
N ILE A 85 -14.00 -1.78 4.45
CA ILE A 85 -13.81 -1.84 5.90
C ILE A 85 -15.15 -1.49 6.53
N ARG A 86 -16.00 -2.52 6.68
CA ARG A 86 -17.15 -2.40 7.56
C ARG A 86 -16.61 -2.27 8.98
N ALA A 87 -16.65 -1.04 9.50
CA ALA A 87 -16.25 -0.66 10.85
C ALA A 87 -16.74 -1.66 11.93
N ALA A 88 -15.95 -2.69 12.21
CA ALA A 88 -16.17 -3.62 13.32
C ALA A 88 -15.70 -3.02 14.67
N LEU A 89 -14.92 -1.93 14.63
CA LEU A 89 -14.32 -1.30 15.82
C LEU A 89 -15.23 -0.30 16.55
N SER A 90 -16.39 0.06 16.00
CA SER A 90 -17.38 0.89 16.69
C SER A 90 -18.08 0.17 17.86
N SER A 91 -18.19 -1.17 17.80
CA SER A 91 -18.94 -1.95 18.80
C SER A 91 -18.17 -2.33 20.06
N LEU A 92 -16.85 -2.06 20.16
CA LEU A 92 -16.03 -2.46 21.31
C LEU A 92 -15.74 -1.33 22.31
N ARG A 93 -16.31 -0.14 22.12
CA ARG A 93 -16.20 0.99 23.09
C ARG A 93 -17.48 1.27 23.88
N SER A 94 -18.51 0.43 23.76
CA SER A 94 -19.82 0.63 24.38
C SER A 94 -20.25 -0.49 25.33
N ALA A 95 -19.31 -1.26 25.88
CA ALA A 95 -19.60 -2.27 26.91
C ALA A 95 -18.87 -1.93 28.22
#